data_AF-A0A6I1BY28-F1
#
_entry.id   AF-A0A6I1BY28-F1
#
_cell.length_a   1.000
_cell.length_b   1.000
_cell.length_c   1.000
_cell.angle_alpha   90.00
_cell.angle_beta   90.00
_cell.angle_gamma   90.00
#
_symmetry.space_group_name_H-M   'P 1'
#
loop_
_entity.id
_entity.type
_entity.pdbx_description
1 polymer ?
#
loop_
_entity_poly.entity_id
_entity_poly.type
_entity_poly.pdbx_seq_one_letter_code
_entity_poly.pdbx_strand_id
1 'polypeptide(L)'
;MSEPTDDFEYERRFFCRELPAEYDDGDAPTLIIQSYYVHADNYALRVRLVSRKVHVDMTPDVNPVAVLDEYRDRFSEAYVTVKGPSVGGTRYEVEREIDTRIAAELIKRGGSVIIKNRYSVWIEEDGWSVDVFGGPNAPLVVAEAERSGPVTNLTIPKFCITEITDQARFNNDGLANRPFCKWADDFEEELALEGPRFQQYFGKNRMV
;
A
#
# COMPACT_ATOMS: atom_id res chain seq x y z
N MET A 1 -30.11 -15.10 -11.11
CA MET A 1 -29.58 -13.79 -11.51
C MET A 1 -28.68 -13.34 -10.38
N SER A 2 -27.36 -13.50 -10.53
CA SER A 2 -26.39 -12.85 -9.66
C SER A 2 -26.45 -11.35 -9.95
N GLU A 3 -26.61 -10.54 -8.91
CA GLU A 3 -26.46 -9.08 -9.02
C GLU A 3 -25.07 -8.77 -9.60
N PRO A 4 -24.94 -7.76 -10.47
CA PRO A 4 -23.61 -7.31 -10.88
C PRO A 4 -22.91 -6.78 -9.63
N THR A 5 -21.84 -7.45 -9.20
CA THR A 5 -20.91 -6.88 -8.23
C THR A 5 -20.36 -5.60 -8.84
N ASP A 6 -20.49 -4.49 -8.11
CA ASP A 6 -19.85 -3.23 -8.51
C ASP A 6 -18.34 -3.45 -8.35
N ASP A 7 -17.65 -3.79 -9.44
CA ASP A 7 -16.23 -4.17 -9.46
C ASP A 7 -15.28 -2.95 -9.30
N PHE A 8 -15.78 -1.83 -8.74
CA PHE A 8 -15.01 -0.60 -8.55
C PHE A 8 -14.53 -0.47 -7.11
N GLU A 9 -13.21 -0.39 -6.93
CA GLU A 9 -12.57 -0.01 -5.67
C GLU A 9 -12.65 1.53 -5.53
N TYR A 10 -13.22 2.01 -4.43
CA TYR A 10 -13.29 3.44 -4.12
C TYR A 10 -12.35 3.74 -2.96
N GLU A 11 -11.18 4.27 -3.31
CA GLU A 11 -10.12 4.60 -2.36
C GLU A 11 -9.66 6.05 -2.53
N ARG A 12 -9.20 6.65 -1.42
CA ARG A 12 -8.43 7.91 -1.43
C ARG A 12 -7.16 7.72 -0.63
N ARG A 13 -6.04 8.16 -1.18
CA ARG A 13 -4.70 7.89 -0.65
C ARG A 13 -3.96 9.17 -0.33
N PHE A 14 -3.23 9.16 0.77
CA PHE A 14 -2.57 10.33 1.32
C PHE A 14 -1.14 10.02 1.71
N PHE A 15 -0.23 10.91 1.33
CA PHE A 15 1.13 10.89 1.82
C PHE A 15 1.16 11.38 3.27
N CYS A 16 1.88 10.66 4.12
CA CYS A 16 2.03 10.94 5.54
C CYS A 16 3.51 10.99 5.91
N ARG A 17 3.84 11.70 7.00
CA ARG A 17 5.21 11.70 7.57
C ARG A 17 5.47 10.49 8.44
N GLU A 18 4.48 10.11 9.22
CA GLU A 18 4.52 9.02 10.19
C GLU A 18 3.08 8.62 10.54
N LEU A 19 2.93 7.45 11.17
CA LEU A 19 1.71 7.07 11.87
C LEU A 19 1.78 7.65 13.30
N PRO A 20 0.86 8.54 13.72
CA PRO A 20 0.86 9.05 15.08
C PRO A 20 0.61 7.92 16.10
N ALA A 21 1.32 7.96 17.23
CA ALA A 21 1.24 6.93 18.27
C ALA A 21 -0.16 6.77 18.89
N GLU A 22 -1.03 7.79 18.80
CA GLU A 22 -2.42 7.72 19.26
C GLU A 22 -3.31 6.78 18.42
N TYR A 23 -2.89 6.46 17.19
CA TYR A 23 -3.58 5.52 16.30
C TYR A 23 -2.93 4.14 16.28
N ASP A 24 -1.83 3.95 17.01
CA ASP A 24 -1.27 2.62 17.26
C ASP A 24 -1.99 2.01 18.47
N ASP A 25 -2.93 1.11 18.19
CA ASP A 25 -3.72 0.42 19.22
C ASP A 25 -2.90 -0.68 19.95
N GLY A 26 -1.64 -0.89 19.55
CA GLY A 26 -0.75 -1.89 20.10
C GLY A 26 -0.98 -3.29 19.53
N ASP A 27 -1.94 -3.47 18.63
CA ASP A 27 -2.08 -4.72 17.88
C ASP A 27 -0.93 -4.87 16.88
N ALA A 28 -0.53 -6.12 16.64
CA ALA A 28 0.52 -6.38 15.68
C ALA A 28 0.06 -5.93 14.28
N PRO A 29 0.81 -5.06 13.58
CA PRO A 29 0.47 -4.70 12.22
C PRO A 29 0.53 -5.92 11.32
N THR A 30 -0.12 -5.81 10.17
CA THR A 30 0.00 -6.81 9.12
C THR A 30 1.32 -6.57 8.37
N LEU A 31 2.31 -7.42 8.62
CA LEU A 31 3.54 -7.46 7.84
C LEU A 31 3.24 -8.04 6.46
N ILE A 32 3.61 -7.30 5.42
CA ILE A 32 3.42 -7.68 4.02
C ILE A 32 4.78 -7.66 3.32
N ILE A 33 5.16 -8.79 2.74
CA ILE A 33 6.27 -8.88 1.78
C ILE A 33 5.68 -9.27 0.43
N GLN A 34 5.93 -8.46 -0.60
CA GLN A 34 5.38 -8.69 -1.93
C GLN A 34 6.45 -8.50 -3.00
N SER A 35 6.40 -9.30 -4.06
CA SER A 35 7.32 -9.21 -5.19
C SER A 35 6.54 -9.06 -6.50
N TYR A 36 7.01 -8.13 -7.33
CA TYR A 36 6.47 -7.86 -8.67
C TYR A 36 7.38 -8.45 -9.74
N TYR A 37 6.89 -9.42 -10.50
CA TYR A 37 7.63 -10.09 -11.58
C TYR A 37 7.38 -9.44 -12.94
N VAL A 38 6.21 -8.83 -13.08
CA VAL A 38 5.77 -8.09 -14.26
C VAL A 38 5.04 -6.86 -13.75
N HIS A 39 5.30 -5.69 -14.35
CA HIS A 39 4.59 -4.42 -14.12
C HIS A 39 4.70 -3.52 -15.38
N ALA A 40 4.50 -4.11 -16.56
CA ALA A 40 4.68 -3.45 -17.86
C ALA A 40 3.34 -3.27 -18.57
N ASP A 41 3.15 -2.15 -19.28
CA ASP A 41 1.94 -1.86 -20.06
C ASP A 41 0.63 -2.02 -19.25
N ASN A 42 0.69 -1.65 -17.96
CA ASN A 42 -0.38 -1.83 -16.96
C ASN A 42 -0.77 -3.29 -16.65
N TYR A 43 0.02 -4.28 -17.10
CA TYR A 43 -0.07 -5.66 -16.63
C TYR A 43 0.82 -5.86 -15.42
N ALA A 44 0.35 -6.60 -14.42
CA ALA A 44 1.16 -6.98 -13.28
C ALA A 44 1.02 -8.44 -12.86
N LEU A 45 2.14 -9.04 -12.43
CA LEU A 45 2.17 -10.32 -11.71
C LEU A 45 2.82 -10.07 -10.36
N ARG A 46 2.03 -10.24 -9.29
CA ARG A 46 2.46 -10.01 -7.92
C ARG A 46 2.34 -11.29 -7.10
N VAL A 47 3.36 -11.60 -6.32
CA VAL A 47 3.29 -12.57 -5.23
C VAL A 47 3.30 -11.79 -3.92
N ARG A 48 2.36 -12.06 -3.01
CA ARG A 48 2.25 -11.39 -1.71
C ARG A 48 2.24 -12.43 -0.59
N LEU A 49 3.07 -12.22 0.42
CA LEU A 49 3.13 -12.95 1.68
C LEU A 49 2.67 -12.04 2.81
N VAL A 50 1.87 -12.60 3.73
CA VAL A 50 1.28 -11.86 4.85
C VAL A 50 1.51 -12.57 6.18
N SER A 51 1.89 -11.81 7.20
CA SER A 51 1.95 -12.25 8.59
C SER A 51 1.33 -11.20 9.50
N ARG A 52 0.56 -11.65 10.50
CA ARG A 52 0.03 -10.81 11.59
C ARG A 52 0.70 -11.11 12.94
N LYS A 53 1.85 -11.80 12.90
CA LYS A 53 2.56 -12.30 14.09
C LYS A 53 4.00 -11.77 14.17
N VAL A 54 4.40 -10.96 13.21
CA VAL A 54 5.77 -10.47 13.06
C VAL A 54 5.67 -8.96 12.90
N HIS A 55 6.45 -8.26 13.70
CA HIS A 55 6.64 -6.83 13.59
C HIS A 55 8.12 -6.58 13.28
N VAL A 56 8.39 -5.76 12.27
CA VAL A 56 9.73 -5.36 11.87
C VAL A 56 9.78 -3.84 11.79
N ASP A 57 10.81 -3.23 12.34
CA ASP A 57 11.04 -1.79 12.22
C ASP A 57 11.35 -1.45 10.75
N MET A 58 10.50 -0.64 10.11
CA MET A 58 10.59 -0.33 8.69
C MET A 58 11.67 0.72 8.38
N THR A 59 12.93 0.36 8.57
CA THR A 59 14.09 1.21 8.29
C THR A 59 14.57 1.09 6.83
N PRO A 60 15.35 2.06 6.32
CA PRO A 60 15.96 1.98 4.98
C PRO A 60 16.85 0.76 4.75
N ASP A 61 17.42 0.20 5.82
CA ASP A 61 18.36 -0.92 5.75
C ASP A 61 17.67 -2.28 5.87
N VAL A 62 16.34 -2.33 6.08
CA VAL A 62 15.59 -3.59 6.11
C VAL A 62 15.74 -4.32 4.78
N ASN A 63 16.26 -5.54 4.86
CA ASN A 63 16.30 -6.45 3.73
C ASN A 63 15.08 -7.40 3.79
N PRO A 64 14.12 -7.28 2.85
CA PRO A 64 12.91 -8.10 2.87
C PRO A 64 13.18 -9.60 2.73
N VAL A 65 14.25 -9.98 2.00
CA VAL A 65 14.62 -11.40 1.83
C VAL A 65 15.18 -11.97 3.14
N ALA A 66 15.97 -11.18 3.87
CA ALA A 66 16.48 -11.60 5.18
C ALA A 66 15.35 -11.74 6.22
N VAL A 67 14.39 -10.81 6.24
CA VAL A 67 13.18 -10.93 7.07
C VAL A 67 12.40 -12.20 6.71
N LEU A 68 12.23 -12.47 5.41
CA LEU A 68 11.55 -13.68 4.95
C LEU A 68 12.30 -14.97 5.35
N ASP A 69 13.63 -14.96 5.36
CA ASP A 69 14.44 -16.07 5.83
C ASP A 69 14.25 -16.34 7.32
N GLU A 70 14.30 -15.29 8.12
CA GLU A 70 14.18 -15.37 9.58
C GLU A 70 12.76 -15.78 10.03
N TYR A 71 11.74 -15.24 9.38
CA TYR A 71 10.34 -15.37 9.84
C TYR A 71 9.47 -16.26 8.94
N ARG A 72 10.06 -17.07 8.06
CA ARG A 72 9.34 -17.91 7.07
C ARG A 72 8.11 -18.61 7.64
N ASP A 73 8.26 -19.33 8.76
CA ASP A 73 7.18 -20.14 9.36
C ASP A 73 6.12 -19.31 10.11
N ARG A 74 6.28 -17.98 10.17
CA ARG A 74 5.32 -17.04 10.75
C ARG A 74 4.41 -16.41 9.70
N PHE A 75 4.66 -16.62 8.41
CA PHE A 75 3.74 -16.22 7.34
C PHE A 75 2.60 -17.23 7.22
N SER A 76 1.36 -16.72 7.23
CA SER A 76 0.16 -17.56 7.28
C SER A 76 -0.68 -17.49 6.02
N GLU A 77 -0.55 -16.44 5.22
CA GLU A 77 -1.33 -16.24 4.00
C GLU A 77 -0.39 -15.86 2.85
N ALA A 78 -0.69 -16.37 1.66
CA ALA A 78 0.03 -16.01 0.45
C ALA A 78 -0.87 -15.97 -0.77
N TYR A 79 -0.61 -15.04 -1.67
CA TYR A 79 -1.44 -14.79 -2.84
C TYR A 79 -0.59 -14.56 -4.07
N VAL A 80 -1.09 -15.04 -5.21
CA VAL A 80 -0.66 -14.59 -6.54
C VAL A 80 -1.77 -13.75 -7.12
N THR A 81 -1.42 -12.55 -7.55
CA THR A 81 -2.32 -11.61 -8.20
C THR A 81 -1.86 -11.38 -9.63
N VAL A 82 -2.78 -11.55 -10.58
CA VAL A 82 -2.59 -11.17 -11.98
C VAL A 82 -3.49 -9.97 -12.26
N LYS A 83 -2.89 -8.88 -12.74
CA LYS A 83 -3.60 -7.66 -13.16
C LYS A 83 -3.44 -7.47 -14.66
N GLY A 84 -4.53 -7.15 -15.33
CA GLY A 84 -4.57 -6.67 -16.71
C GLY A 84 -4.62 -5.14 -16.77
N PRO A 85 -4.58 -4.57 -17.98
CA PRO A 85 -4.52 -3.13 -18.18
C PRO A 85 -5.83 -2.49 -17.73
N SER A 86 -5.72 -1.29 -17.15
CA SER A 86 -6.87 -0.43 -16.89
C SER A 86 -7.38 0.17 -18.20
N VAL A 87 -8.66 -0.03 -18.51
CA VAL A 87 -9.35 0.57 -19.67
C VAL A 87 -10.64 1.19 -19.16
N GLY A 88 -10.79 2.52 -19.30
CA GLY A 88 -12.01 3.23 -18.90
C GLY A 88 -12.32 3.17 -17.40
N GLY A 89 -11.31 2.97 -16.54
CA GLY A 89 -11.49 2.88 -15.08
C GLY A 89 -11.77 1.47 -14.56
N THR A 90 -11.81 0.46 -15.43
CA THR A 90 -11.96 -0.96 -15.05
C THR A 90 -10.69 -1.72 -15.40
N ARG A 91 -10.26 -2.64 -14.52
CA ARG A 91 -9.12 -3.54 -14.78
C ARG A 91 -9.51 -4.98 -14.50
N TYR A 92 -8.96 -5.92 -15.27
CA TYR A 92 -9.01 -7.33 -14.88
C TYR A 92 -8.06 -7.55 -13.71
N GLU A 93 -8.56 -8.05 -12.59
CA GLU A 93 -7.72 -8.47 -11.47
C GLU A 93 -8.23 -9.81 -10.95
N VAL A 94 -7.31 -10.77 -10.83
CA VAL A 94 -7.60 -12.06 -10.21
C VAL A 94 -6.53 -12.36 -9.17
N GLU A 95 -7.00 -12.66 -7.97
CA GLU A 95 -6.16 -13.11 -6.87
C GLU A 95 -6.47 -14.57 -6.55
N ARG A 96 -5.42 -15.36 -6.30
CA ARG A 96 -5.52 -16.76 -5.88
C ARG A 96 -4.59 -17.02 -4.72
N GLU A 97 -5.10 -17.70 -3.71
CA GLU A 97 -4.29 -18.20 -2.60
C GLU A 97 -3.31 -19.26 -3.10
N ILE A 98 -2.08 -19.23 -2.59
CA ILE A 98 -1.04 -20.22 -2.85
C ILE A 98 -0.36 -20.63 -1.55
N ASP A 99 0.38 -21.75 -1.58
CA ASP A 99 1.16 -22.20 -0.44
C ASP A 99 2.25 -21.17 -0.05
N THR A 100 2.34 -20.84 1.24
CA THR A 100 3.26 -19.83 1.76
C THR A 100 4.73 -20.18 1.52
N ARG A 101 5.08 -21.47 1.52
CA ARG A 101 6.46 -21.92 1.25
C ARG A 101 6.81 -21.71 -0.21
N ILE A 102 5.88 -22.00 -1.12
CA ILE A 102 6.05 -21.71 -2.56
C ILE A 102 6.18 -20.20 -2.80
N ALA A 103 5.30 -19.39 -2.21
CA ALA A 103 5.39 -17.93 -2.32
C ALA A 103 6.74 -17.39 -1.83
N ALA A 104 7.24 -17.91 -0.71
CA ALA A 104 8.55 -17.54 -0.18
C ALA A 104 9.70 -17.88 -1.14
N GLU A 105 9.66 -19.08 -1.73
CA GLU A 105 10.66 -19.49 -2.72
C GLU A 105 10.60 -18.65 -4.00
N LEU A 106 9.41 -18.24 -4.44
CA LEU A 106 9.25 -17.32 -5.56
C LEU A 106 9.91 -15.98 -5.23
N ILE A 107 9.52 -15.33 -4.11
CA ILE A 107 10.00 -13.99 -3.75
C ILE A 107 11.54 -13.94 -3.67
N LYS A 108 12.16 -15.00 -3.15
CA LYS A 108 13.63 -15.13 -3.11
C LYS A 108 14.32 -15.17 -4.47
N ARG A 109 13.65 -15.67 -5.50
CA ARG A 109 14.24 -15.91 -6.83
C ARG A 109 14.12 -14.71 -7.77
N GLY A 110 13.29 -13.72 -7.45
CA GLY A 110 13.25 -12.50 -8.26
C GLY A 110 12.02 -11.64 -8.09
N GLY A 111 11.86 -10.76 -9.07
CA GLY A 111 10.95 -9.63 -9.03
C GLY A 111 11.49 -8.49 -8.16
N SER A 112 10.73 -7.40 -8.12
CA SER A 112 11.00 -6.25 -7.26
C SER A 112 10.27 -6.41 -5.94
N VAL A 113 11.03 -6.60 -4.85
CA VAL A 113 10.49 -6.91 -3.53
C VAL A 113 10.20 -5.62 -2.74
N ILE A 114 9.01 -5.54 -2.17
CA ILE A 114 8.56 -4.49 -1.26
C ILE A 114 8.21 -5.14 0.08
N ILE A 115 8.55 -4.45 1.17
CA ILE A 115 8.16 -4.77 2.53
C ILE A 115 7.48 -3.57 3.18
N LYS A 116 6.40 -3.84 3.92
CA LYS A 116 5.67 -2.82 4.68
C LYS A 116 4.92 -3.44 5.86
N ASN A 117 4.70 -2.62 6.88
CA ASN A 117 3.70 -2.89 7.91
C ASN A 117 2.42 -2.13 7.55
N ARG A 118 1.28 -2.82 7.55
CA ARG A 118 -0.04 -2.20 7.39
C ARG A 118 -0.76 -2.17 8.73
N TYR A 119 -1.09 -0.97 9.19
CA TYR A 119 -1.92 -0.72 10.36
C TYR A 119 -3.35 -0.46 9.90
N SER A 120 -4.32 -1.10 10.56
CA SER A 120 -5.74 -0.86 10.32
C SER A 120 -6.26 0.00 11.45
N VAL A 121 -6.62 1.24 11.17
CA VAL A 121 -7.01 2.23 12.18
C VAL A 121 -8.42 2.73 11.88
N TRP A 122 -9.24 2.89 12.92
CA TRP A 122 -10.57 3.46 12.79
C TRP A 122 -10.52 4.93 13.21
N ILE A 123 -10.78 5.85 12.28
CA ILE A 123 -10.73 7.29 12.55
C ILE A 123 -12.09 7.89 12.20
N GLU A 124 -12.78 8.38 13.23
CA GLU A 124 -14.14 8.91 13.14
C GLU A 124 -15.11 7.88 12.52
N GLU A 125 -15.49 8.08 11.26
CA GLU A 125 -16.50 7.31 10.55
C GLU A 125 -15.88 6.26 9.61
N ASP A 126 -14.55 6.29 9.41
CA ASP A 126 -13.87 5.58 8.34
C ASP A 126 -12.78 4.62 8.83
N GLY A 127 -12.67 3.48 8.15
CA GLY A 127 -11.55 2.57 8.27
C GLY A 127 -10.40 3.01 7.38
N TRP A 128 -9.20 3.06 7.95
CA TRP A 128 -7.99 3.46 7.26
C TRP A 128 -6.96 2.34 7.29
N SER A 129 -6.28 2.13 6.16
CA SER A 129 -5.05 1.35 6.09
C SER A 129 -3.86 2.30 6.03
N VAL A 130 -2.99 2.26 7.04
CA VAL A 130 -1.74 3.04 7.05
C VAL A 130 -0.57 2.09 6.77
N ASP A 131 0.03 2.23 5.61
CA ASP A 131 1.20 1.48 5.18
C ASP A 131 2.49 2.23 5.52
N VAL A 132 3.34 1.62 6.33
CA VAL A 132 4.70 2.09 6.63
C VAL A 132 5.68 1.21 5.87
N PHE A 133 6.43 1.79 4.93
CA PHE A 133 7.30 1.04 4.02
C PHE A 133 8.75 0.96 4.53
N GLY A 134 9.37 -0.21 4.36
CA GLY A 134 10.77 -0.46 4.70
C GLY A 134 11.69 -0.51 3.48
N GLY A 135 12.99 -0.69 3.75
CA GLY A 135 14.01 -0.88 2.72
C GLY A 135 14.12 0.33 1.78
N PRO A 136 14.27 0.13 0.45
CA PRO A 136 14.36 1.22 -0.52
C PRO A 136 13.14 2.16 -0.58
N ASN A 137 12.01 1.77 0.01
CA ASN A 137 10.81 2.60 0.08
C ASN A 137 10.67 3.35 1.40
N ALA A 138 11.51 3.08 2.41
CA ALA A 138 11.54 3.89 3.62
C ALA A 138 12.00 5.33 3.30
N PRO A 139 11.52 6.35 4.03
CA PRO A 139 10.59 6.28 5.16
C PRO A 139 9.12 6.50 4.74
N LEU A 140 8.71 6.09 3.53
CA LEU A 140 7.38 6.38 3.00
C LEU A 140 6.27 5.84 3.92
N VAL A 141 5.30 6.70 4.21
CA VAL A 141 4.03 6.34 4.84
C VAL A 141 2.87 6.77 3.95
N VAL A 142 1.95 5.84 3.68
CA VAL A 142 0.75 6.06 2.87
C VAL A 142 -0.48 5.66 3.67
N ALA A 143 -1.42 6.57 3.85
CA ALA A 143 -2.71 6.30 4.44
C ALA A 143 -3.78 6.17 3.34
N GLU A 144 -4.62 5.16 3.44
CA GLU A 144 -5.66 4.85 2.46
C GLU A 144 -6.99 4.72 3.19
N ALA A 145 -7.98 5.51 2.77
CA ALA A 145 -9.36 5.37 3.18
C ALA A 145 -10.13 4.64 2.07
N GLU A 146 -10.86 3.59 2.43
CA GLU A 146 -11.59 2.75 1.48
C GLU A 146 -13.06 2.64 1.92
N ARG A 147 -13.99 2.66 0.95
CA ARG A 147 -15.42 2.42 1.16
C ARG A 147 -15.98 1.53 0.06
N SER A 148 -17.15 0.91 0.31
CA SER A 148 -17.90 0.15 -0.70
C SER A 148 -18.54 1.02 -1.81
N GLY A 149 -18.30 2.33 -1.77
CA GLY A 149 -18.81 3.33 -2.70
C GLY A 149 -17.92 4.57 -2.64
N PRO A 150 -18.16 5.60 -3.46
CA PRO A 150 -17.30 6.78 -3.53
C PRO A 150 -16.95 7.38 -2.16
N VAL A 151 -15.66 7.57 -1.88
CA VAL A 151 -15.14 8.13 -0.62
C VAL A 151 -15.38 9.64 -0.57
N THR A 152 -16.62 10.00 -0.28
CA THR A 152 -17.12 11.38 -0.24
C THR A 152 -17.23 11.92 1.17
N ASN A 153 -17.05 13.24 1.32
CA ASN A 153 -17.12 13.95 2.59
C ASN A 153 -16.18 13.38 3.67
N LEU A 154 -14.99 12.97 3.25
CA LEU A 154 -14.00 12.31 4.09
C LEU A 154 -13.52 13.23 5.22
N THR A 155 -13.43 12.67 6.43
CA THR A 155 -12.72 13.30 7.53
C THR A 155 -11.25 12.88 7.45
N ILE A 156 -10.39 13.81 7.03
CA ILE A 156 -8.97 13.59 6.75
C ILE A 156 -8.18 13.93 8.03
N PRO A 157 -7.46 12.96 8.61
CA PRO A 157 -6.61 13.19 9.78
C PRO A 157 -5.47 14.18 9.48
N LYS A 158 -5.06 14.97 10.48
CA LYS A 158 -3.95 15.94 10.36
C LYS A 158 -2.61 15.35 9.90
N PHE A 159 -2.37 14.06 10.13
CA PHE A 159 -1.13 13.41 9.70
C PHE A 159 -1.09 13.10 8.19
N CYS A 160 -2.25 13.13 7.52
CA CYS A 160 -2.37 13.08 6.07
C CYS A 160 -1.97 14.45 5.49
N ILE A 161 -0.75 14.55 4.97
CA ILE A 161 -0.16 15.81 4.54
C ILE A 161 -0.72 16.27 3.19
N THR A 162 -0.80 15.38 2.21
CA THR A 162 -1.30 15.71 0.88
C THR A 162 -1.92 14.47 0.23
N GLU A 163 -2.92 14.69 -0.62
CA GLU A 163 -3.59 13.63 -1.36
C GLU A 163 -2.75 13.20 -2.58
N ILE A 164 -2.58 11.90 -2.73
CA ILE A 164 -1.77 11.23 -3.76
C ILE A 164 -2.58 10.20 -4.55
N THR A 165 -3.92 10.24 -4.45
CA THR A 165 -4.86 9.29 -5.09
C THR A 165 -4.55 9.04 -6.57
N ASP A 166 -4.26 10.10 -7.35
CA ASP A 166 -3.99 9.99 -8.79
C ASP A 166 -2.50 9.81 -9.13
N GLN A 167 -1.62 9.71 -8.13
CA GLN A 167 -0.17 9.65 -8.33
C GLN A 167 0.32 8.21 -8.41
N ALA A 168 0.35 7.66 -9.62
CA ALA A 168 0.76 6.27 -9.88
C ALA A 168 2.15 5.90 -9.33
N ARG A 169 3.07 6.87 -9.15
CA ARG A 169 4.39 6.64 -8.54
C ARG A 169 4.33 6.10 -7.10
N PHE A 170 3.23 6.36 -6.38
CA PHE A 170 3.00 5.85 -5.02
C PHE A 170 2.26 4.50 -4.99
N ASN A 171 1.82 3.98 -6.13
CA ASN A 171 1.23 2.64 -6.18
C ASN A 171 2.32 1.60 -5.90
N ASN A 172 1.94 0.44 -5.35
CA ASN A 172 2.91 -0.62 -5.04
C ASN A 172 3.71 -1.08 -6.28
N ASP A 173 3.12 -1.13 -7.47
CA ASP A 173 3.84 -1.43 -8.72
C ASP A 173 4.76 -0.27 -9.16
N GLY A 174 4.33 0.98 -8.98
CA GLY A 174 5.17 2.16 -9.16
C GLY A 174 6.41 2.15 -8.25
N LEU A 175 6.20 1.86 -6.97
CA LEU A 175 7.27 1.71 -5.95
C LEU A 175 8.17 0.51 -6.23
N ALA A 176 7.65 -0.57 -6.80
CA ALA A 176 8.43 -1.74 -7.18
C ALA A 176 9.35 -1.43 -8.38
N ASN A 177 8.88 -0.60 -9.31
CA ASN A 177 9.62 -0.18 -10.48
C ASN A 177 10.68 0.89 -10.15
N ARG A 178 10.28 1.96 -9.47
CA ARG A 178 11.16 3.06 -9.05
C ARG A 178 10.93 3.34 -7.57
N PRO A 179 11.74 2.74 -6.67
CA PRO A 179 11.59 2.90 -5.23
C PRO A 179 11.62 4.35 -4.77
N PHE A 180 10.92 4.64 -3.68
CA PHE A 180 10.75 5.99 -3.13
C PHE A 180 12.07 6.73 -2.94
N CYS A 181 13.13 6.05 -2.46
CA CYS A 181 14.44 6.66 -2.26
C CYS A 181 15.08 7.24 -3.54
N LYS A 182 14.55 6.92 -4.72
CA LYS A 182 15.03 7.46 -6.01
C LYS A 182 14.36 8.77 -6.44
N TRP A 183 13.36 9.23 -5.69
CA TRP A 183 12.57 10.42 -6.05
C TRP A 183 11.99 11.13 -4.82
N ALA A 184 12.34 10.72 -3.60
CA ALA A 184 11.88 11.35 -2.37
C ALA A 184 12.21 12.85 -2.34
N ASP A 185 13.46 13.22 -2.63
CA ASP A 185 13.89 14.63 -2.64
C ASP A 185 13.10 15.46 -3.67
N ASP A 186 12.90 14.93 -4.89
CA ASP A 186 12.10 15.57 -5.94
C ASP A 186 10.65 15.82 -5.46
N PHE A 187 10.07 14.85 -4.75
CA PHE A 187 8.71 14.96 -4.21
C PHE A 187 8.62 15.96 -3.06
N GLU A 188 9.62 16.02 -2.18
CA GLU A 188 9.68 17.02 -1.12
C GLU A 188 9.77 18.43 -1.67
N GLU A 189 10.57 18.64 -2.72
CA GLU A 189 10.67 19.93 -3.40
C GLU A 189 9.33 20.32 -4.06
N GLU A 190 8.70 19.38 -4.77
CA GLU A 190 7.36 19.56 -5.35
C GLU A 190 6.33 19.95 -4.29
N LEU A 191 6.29 19.23 -3.17
CA LEU A 191 5.36 19.50 -2.07
C LEU A 191 5.63 20.85 -1.39
N ALA A 192 6.90 21.24 -1.24
CA ALA A 192 7.28 22.53 -0.67
C ALA A 192 6.89 23.71 -1.58
N LEU A 193 7.00 23.53 -2.91
CA LEU A 193 6.66 24.54 -3.90
C LEU A 193 5.15 24.68 -4.09
N GLU A 194 4.44 23.55 -4.21
CA GLU A 194 3.02 23.54 -4.56
C GLU A 194 2.08 23.58 -3.36
N GLY A 195 2.58 23.20 -2.18
CA GLY A 195 1.80 23.01 -0.97
C GLY A 195 0.93 21.74 -1.00
N PRO A 196 0.31 21.39 0.13
CA PRO A 196 -0.57 20.23 0.22
C PRO A 196 -1.84 20.44 -0.61
N ARG A 197 -2.30 19.37 -1.28
CA ARG A 197 -3.50 19.38 -2.10
C ARG A 197 -4.46 18.27 -1.69
N PHE A 198 -5.75 18.61 -1.69
CA PHE A 198 -6.83 17.68 -1.37
C PHE A 198 -7.94 17.85 -2.40
N GLN A 199 -8.39 16.75 -2.98
CA GLN A 199 -9.39 16.74 -4.03
C GLN A 199 -10.75 17.19 -3.48
N GLN A 200 -11.35 18.18 -4.13
CA GLN A 200 -12.61 18.82 -3.68
C GLN A 200 -13.85 18.26 -4.41
N TYR A 201 -13.65 17.45 -5.45
CA TYR A 201 -14.77 16.93 -6.25
C TYR A 201 -15.53 15.79 -5.54
N PHE A 202 -14.98 15.23 -4.46
CA PHE A 202 -15.62 14.24 -3.60
C PHE A 202 -16.46 14.85 -2.45
N GLY A 203 -16.95 16.07 -2.62
CA GLY A 203 -17.73 16.76 -1.59
C GLY A 203 -16.86 17.50 -0.56
N LYS A 204 -17.40 17.72 0.66
CA LYS A 204 -16.76 18.58 1.65
C LYS A 204 -15.83 17.79 2.56
N ASN A 205 -14.52 17.91 2.32
CA ASN A 205 -13.50 17.36 3.21
C ASN A 205 -13.49 18.10 4.56
N ARG A 206 -13.25 17.38 5.66
CA ARG A 206 -13.05 17.92 7.01
C ARG A 206 -11.66 17.53 7.49
N MET A 207 -10.90 18.45 8.07
CA MET A 207 -9.58 18.14 8.65
C MET A 207 -9.72 18.00 10.17
N VAL A 208 -9.20 16.93 10.76
CA VAL A 208 -9.26 16.66 12.21
C VAL A 208 -7.90 16.37 12.82
#